data_AF-A0A7H9EKD2-F1
#
_entry.id   AF-A0A7H9EKD2-F1
#
_cell.length_a   1.000
_cell.length_b   1.000
_cell.length_c   1.000
_cell.angle_alpha   90.00
_cell.angle_beta   90.00
_cell.angle_gamma   90.00
#
_symmetry.space_group_name_H-M   'P 1'
#
loop_
_entity.id
_entity.type
_entity.pdbx_description
1 polymer ?
#
loop_
_entity_poly.entity_id
_entity_poly.type
_entity_poly.pdbx_seq_one_letter_code
_entity_poly.pdbx_strand_id
1 'polypeptide(L)' 'MKNNPLKPNHYAHGKFQLFDLMEAQFPKQWVVGFYVLNAIKYLTRYQQKNGIEDLEKAMVYIQRLIDFEKHGVKVEKV' A
#
# COMPACT_ATOMS: atom_id res chain seq x y z
N MET A 1 24.79 -22.88 7.99
CA MET A 1 23.84 -21.84 8.41
C MET A 1 22.61 -21.96 7.51
N LYS A 2 21.45 -22.35 8.07
CA LYS A 2 20.25 -22.73 7.30
C LYS A 2 19.56 -21.48 6.75
N ASN A 3 19.37 -21.44 5.43
CA ASN A 3 18.47 -20.49 4.76
C ASN A 3 17.07 -20.64 5.36
N ASN A 4 16.54 -19.58 5.98
CA ASN A 4 15.17 -19.52 6.47
C ASN A 4 14.27 -18.94 5.37
N PRO A 5 13.46 -19.74 4.67
CA PRO A 5 12.64 -19.29 3.54
C PRO A 5 11.48 -18.37 3.96
N LEU A 6 11.28 -18.15 5.25
CA LEU A 6 10.15 -17.37 5.80
C LEU A 6 10.42 -15.87 5.93
N LYS A 7 11.62 -15.40 5.57
CA LYS A 7 11.94 -13.97 5.50
C LYS A 7 12.74 -13.66 4.23
N PRO A 8 12.11 -13.57 3.04
CA PRO A 8 12.73 -12.82 1.98
C PRO A 8 12.86 -11.37 2.48
N ASN A 9 14.09 -10.90 2.62
CA ASN A 9 14.47 -9.56 3.10
C ASN A 9 14.07 -8.44 2.11
N HIS A 10 13.00 -8.65 1.34
CA HIS A 10 12.66 -7.91 0.12
C HIS A 10 11.49 -6.93 0.31
N TYR A 11 11.29 -6.33 1.49
CA TYR A 11 10.34 -5.21 1.63
C TYR A 11 10.73 -4.19 2.72
N ALA A 12 11.97 -4.24 3.22
CA ALA A 12 12.38 -3.44 4.38
C ALA A 12 12.43 -1.91 4.13
N HIS A 13 12.29 -1.43 2.89
CA HIS A 13 12.50 -0.01 2.55
C HIS A 13 11.31 0.70 1.87
N GLY A 14 10.22 0.02 1.51
CA GLY A 14 9.40 0.52 0.40
C GLY A 14 7.98 0.99 0.68
N LYS A 15 7.33 0.63 1.80
CA LYS A 15 5.87 0.90 1.91
C LYS A 15 5.56 2.39 1.96
N PHE A 16 6.30 3.17 2.76
CA PHE A 16 6.13 4.62 2.83
C PHE A 16 6.64 5.30 1.55
N GLN A 17 7.83 4.93 1.06
CA GLN A 17 8.37 5.46 -0.19
C GLN A 17 7.45 5.27 -1.40
N LEU A 18 6.79 4.11 -1.54
CA LEU A 18 5.91 3.86 -2.67
C LEU A 18 4.66 4.73 -2.62
N PHE A 19 4.02 4.85 -1.46
CA PHE A 19 2.85 5.73 -1.32
C PHE A 19 3.23 7.18 -1.62
N ASP A 20 4.32 7.65 -1.02
CA ASP A 20 4.76 9.03 -1.15
C ASP A 20 5.20 9.34 -2.60
N LEU A 21 5.88 8.39 -3.26
CA LEU A 21 6.23 8.47 -4.69
C LEU A 21 4.97 8.51 -5.57
N MET A 22 3.99 7.65 -5.30
CA MET A 22 2.75 7.62 -6.07
C MET A 22 2.03 8.96 -5.98
N GLU A 23 1.90 9.49 -4.76
CA GLU A 23 1.24 10.77 -4.49
C GLU A 23 1.98 11.97 -5.09
N ALA A 24 3.32 11.98 -5.07
CA ALA A 24 4.11 13.08 -5.60
C ALA A 24 4.23 13.09 -7.13
N GLN A 25 4.31 11.91 -7.76
CA GLN A 25 4.73 11.79 -9.15
C GLN A 25 3.58 11.64 -10.15
N PHE A 26 2.40 11.19 -9.71
CA PHE A 26 1.31 10.81 -10.61
C PHE A 26 0.04 11.66 -10.46
N PRO A 27 -0.79 11.76 -11.51
CA PRO A 27 -2.07 12.45 -11.43
C PRO A 27 -2.99 11.84 -10.38
N LYS A 28 -3.80 12.68 -9.71
CA LYS A 28 -4.75 12.28 -8.64
C LYS A 28 -5.52 10.99 -8.98
N GLN A 29 -6.08 10.92 -10.18
CA GLN A 29 -6.87 9.77 -10.64
C GLN A 29 -6.10 8.44 -10.63
N TRP A 30 -4.80 8.46 -10.92
CA TRP A 30 -3.95 7.26 -10.87
C TRP A 30 -3.60 6.86 -9.44
N VAL A 31 -3.39 7.85 -8.57
CA VAL A 31 -3.15 7.63 -7.14
C VAL A 31 -4.38 7.00 -6.48
N VAL A 32 -5.57 7.53 -6.76
CA VAL A 32 -6.84 6.96 -6.29
C VAL A 32 -7.01 5.53 -6.82
N GLY A 33 -6.77 5.31 -8.12
CA GLY A 33 -6.84 3.98 -8.72
C GLY A 33 -5.87 2.99 -8.08
N PHE A 34 -4.64 3.41 -7.80
CA PHE A 34 -3.64 2.62 -7.08
C PHE A 34 -4.14 2.22 -5.70
N TYR A 35 -4.73 3.13 -4.94
CA TYR A 35 -5.29 2.81 -3.63
C TYR A 35 -6.43 1.80 -3.71
N VAL A 36 -7.42 2.06 -4.58
CA VAL A 36 -8.61 1.23 -4.75
C VAL A 36 -8.25 -0.18 -5.21
N LEU A 37 -7.42 -0.31 -6.25
CA LEU A 37 -7.07 -1.61 -6.82
C LEU A 37 -6.28 -2.47 -5.82
N ASN A 38 -5.40 -1.87 -5.01
CA ASN A 38 -4.68 -2.60 -3.98
C ASN A 38 -5.60 -3.03 -2.83
N ALA A 39 -6.52 -2.19 -2.38
CA ALA A 39 -7.52 -2.58 -1.38
C ALA A 39 -8.35 -3.78 -1.87
N ILE A 40 -8.88 -3.72 -3.10
CA ILE A 40 -9.62 -4.82 -3.72
C ILE A 40 -8.75 -6.08 -3.82
N LYS A 41 -7.51 -5.96 -4.30
CA LYS A 41 -6.56 -7.09 -4.41
C LYS A 41 -6.39 -7.83 -3.08
N TYR A 42 -6.31 -7.11 -1.97
CA TYR A 42 -6.14 -7.74 -0.66
C TYR A 42 -7.46 -8.33 -0.13
N LEU A 43 -8.59 -7.65 -0.36
CA LEU A 43 -9.93 -8.17 -0.05
C LEU A 43 -10.31 -9.41 -0.87
N THR A 44 -9.76 -9.61 -2.06
CA THR A 44 -10.03 -10.83 -2.85
C THR A 44 -9.10 -11.98 -2.48
N ARG A 45 -7.89 -11.68 -1.98
CA ARG A 45 -6.88 -12.69 -1.63
C ARG A 45 -6.99 -13.25 -0.23
N TYR A 46 -7.66 -12.58 0.71
CA TYR A 46 -7.54 -12.90 2.13
C TYR A 46 -7.91 -14.36 2.44
N GLN A 47 -9.00 -14.89 1.88
CA GLN A 47 -9.43 -16.27 2.14
C GLN A 47 -8.47 -17.31 1.56
N GLN A 48 -7.77 -16.97 0.48
CA GLN A 48 -7.01 -17.92 -0.33
C GLN A 48 -5.51 -17.88 -0.08
N LYS A 49 -4.99 -16.84 0.59
CA LYS A 49 -3.53 -16.63 0.70
C LYS A 49 -3.04 -16.31 2.10
N ASN A 50 -3.33 -15.12 2.62
CA ASN A 50 -2.68 -14.63 3.86
C ASN A 50 -3.67 -14.37 5.02
N GLY A 51 -4.95 -14.69 4.87
CA GLY A 51 -5.96 -14.49 5.92
C GLY A 51 -6.05 -13.03 6.37
N ILE A 52 -6.08 -12.84 7.69
CA ILE A 52 -6.23 -11.53 8.35
C ILE A 52 -5.14 -10.53 7.92
N GLU A 53 -3.92 -10.98 7.62
CA GLU A 53 -2.83 -10.07 7.20
C GLU A 53 -3.17 -9.32 5.89
N ASP A 54 -3.91 -9.94 4.97
CA ASP A 54 -4.40 -9.24 3.78
C ASP A 54 -5.54 -8.26 4.12
N LEU A 55 -6.41 -8.56 5.11
CA LEU A 55 -7.41 -7.60 5.59
C LEU A 55 -6.75 -6.35 6.20
N GLU A 56 -5.72 -6.53 7.02
CA GLU A 56 -4.94 -5.41 7.58
C GLU A 56 -4.28 -4.56 6.48
N LYS A 57 -3.75 -5.21 5.44
CA LYS A 57 -3.23 -4.47 4.27
C LYS A 57 -4.33 -3.71 3.56
N ALA A 58 -5.50 -4.30 3.34
CA ALA A 58 -6.63 -3.59 2.74
C ALA A 58 -7.00 -2.33 3.54
N MET A 59 -7.06 -2.44 4.87
CA MET A 59 -7.31 -1.29 5.76
C MET A 59 -6.28 -0.18 5.59
N VAL A 60 -4.97 -0.51 5.47
CA VAL A 60 -3.92 0.49 5.23
C VAL A 60 -4.18 1.28 3.94
N TYR A 61 -4.52 0.61 2.85
CA TYR A 61 -4.79 1.29 1.57
C TYR A 61 -6.05 2.15 1.63
N ILE A 62 -7.09 1.69 2.32
CA ILE A 62 -8.32 2.48 2.54
C ILE A 62 -8.02 3.72 3.40
N GLN A 63 -7.28 3.57 4.49
CA GLN A 63 -6.92 4.70 5.36
C GLN A 63 -6.07 5.73 4.62
N ARG A 64 -5.09 5.28 3.82
CA ARG A 64 -4.26 6.17 3.02
C ARG A 64 -5.08 6.92 1.97
N LEU A 65 -6.04 6.26 1.33
CA LEU A 65 -6.96 6.94 0.40
C LEU A 65 -7.81 8.01 1.10
N ILE A 66 -8.36 7.70 2.29
CA ILE A 66 -9.10 8.67 3.10
C ILE A 66 -8.23 9.88 3.42
N ASP A 67 -6.98 9.64 3.83
CA ASP A 67 -6.05 10.70 4.18
C ASP A 67 -5.69 11.57 2.96
N PHE A 68 -5.47 10.94 1.81
CA PHE A 68 -5.15 11.61 0.53
C PHE A 68 -6.33 12.44 0.02
N GLU A 69 -7.56 11.95 0.09
CA GLU A 69 -8.75 12.74 -0.29
C GLU A 69 -9.00 13.92 0.64
N LYS A 70 -8.71 13.77 1.94
CA LYS A 70 -8.88 14.85 2.93
C LYS A 70 -7.83 15.95 2.83
N HIS A 71 -6.58 15.61 2.54
CA HIS A 71 -5.45 16.54 2.70
C HIS A 71 -4.65 16.77 1.41
N GLY A 72 -4.91 16.00 0.34
CA GLY A 72 -4.07 16.00 -0.85
C GLY A 72 -2.70 15.35 -0.60
N VAL A 73 -1.74 15.65 -1.48
CA VAL A 73 -0.36 15.16 -1.40
C VAL A 73 0.29 15.67 -0.11
N LYS A 74 0.75 14.77 0.76
CA LYS A 74 1.38 15.12 2.05
C LYS A 74 2.89 15.39 1.98
N VAL A 75 3.48 15.33 0.79
CA VAL A 75 4.91 15.61 0.63
C VAL A 75 5.08 17.12 0.66
N GLU A 76 5.77 17.64 1.69
CA GLU A 76 6.36 18.98 1.61
C GLU A 76 7.10 19.08 0.28
N LYS A 77 6.70 20.04 -0.55
CA LYS A 77 7.47 20.39 -1.75
C LYS A 77 8.85 20.80 -1.25
N VAL A 78 9.82 19.89 -1.36
CA VAL A 78 11.24 20.23 -1.29
C VAL A 78 11.55 21.21 -2.41
#